data_AF-A0ABD6WCM0-F1
#
_entry.id   AF-A0ABD6WCM0-F1
#
_cell.length_a   1.000
_cell.length_b   1.000
_cell.length_c   1.000
_cell.angle_alpha   90.00
_cell.angle_beta   90.00
_cell.angle_gamma   90.00
#
_symmetry.space_group_name_H-M   'P 1'
#
loop_
_entity.id
_entity.type
_entity.pdbx_description
1 polymer ?
#
loop_
_entity_poly.entity_id
_entity_poly.type
_entity_poly.pdbx_seq_one_letter_code
_entity_poly.pdbx_strand_id
1 'polypeptide(L)' 'MAEFASVFSHGDTADELAVRLSCAEVDALAGLLRAFGRDEAADLWIAEHATDDDEGDAHTLEGTHR' A
#
# COMPACT_ATOMS: atom_id res chain seq x y z
N MET A 1 3.67 -17.66 5.30
CA MET A 1 2.69 -16.80 4.58
C MET A 1 1.68 -16.15 5.51
N ALA A 2 0.97 -16.89 6.38
CA ALA A 2 0.04 -16.27 7.33
C ALA A 2 0.72 -15.29 8.31
N GLU A 3 1.90 -15.64 8.83
CA GLU A 3 2.70 -14.75 9.69
C GLU A 3 3.17 -13.49 8.94
N PHE A 4 3.65 -13.65 7.71
CA PHE A 4 4.01 -12.53 6.84
C PHE A 4 2.83 -11.57 6.65
N ALA A 5 1.66 -12.08 6.25
CA ALA A 5 0.46 -11.26 6.10
C ALA A 5 0.06 -10.57 7.41
N SER A 6 0.23 -11.25 8.56
CA SER A 6 -0.02 -10.65 9.87
C SER A 6 0.94 -9.50 10.19
N VAL A 7 2.24 -9.66 9.94
CA VAL A 7 3.25 -8.61 10.17
C VAL A 7 2.96 -7.40 9.29
N PHE A 8 2.70 -7.63 8.00
CA PHE A 8 2.43 -6.59 7.01
C PHE A 8 1.01 -6.00 7.09
N SER A 9 0.20 -6.41 8.09
CA SER A 9 -1.10 -5.76 8.35
C SER A 9 -1.03 -4.60 9.36
N HIS A 10 0.15 -4.27 9.89
CA HIS A 10 0.32 -3.18 10.84
C HIS A 10 0.61 -1.86 10.11
N GLY A 11 -0.14 -0.81 10.46
CA GLY A 11 -0.05 0.48 9.76
C GLY A 11 1.31 1.18 9.88
N ASP A 12 1.99 1.04 11.02
CA ASP A 12 3.33 1.63 11.22
C ASP A 12 4.35 1.13 10.18
N THR A 13 4.19 -0.11 9.70
CA THR A 13 5.07 -0.66 8.66
C THR A 13 4.74 -0.14 7.27
N ALA A 14 3.45 0.10 6.99
CA ALA A 14 3.00 0.66 5.70
C ALA A 14 3.45 2.13 5.56
N ASP A 15 3.24 2.95 6.60
CA ASP A 15 3.63 4.37 6.63
C ASP A 15 5.12 4.58 6.27
N GLU A 16 6.01 3.79 6.87
CA GLU A 16 7.45 3.95 6.64
C GLU A 16 7.95 3.38 5.31
N LEU A 17 7.34 2.28 4.83
CA LEU A 17 7.91 1.49 3.74
C LEU A 17 7.17 1.64 2.41
N ALA A 18 5.87 1.95 2.42
CA ALA A 18 5.06 1.99 1.21
C ALA A 18 5.64 2.98 0.20
N VAL A 19 6.03 4.18 0.64
CA VAL A 19 6.64 5.23 -0.20
C VAL A 19 8.00 4.84 -0.82
N ARG A 20 8.67 3.82 -0.29
CA ARG A 20 9.99 3.37 -0.78
C ARG A 20 9.91 2.24 -1.79
N LEU A 21 8.73 1.65 -1.95
CA LEU A 21 8.47 0.60 -2.92
C LEU A 21 8.06 1.22 -4.25
N SER A 22 8.21 0.47 -5.34
CA SER A 22 7.56 0.81 -6.61
C SER A 22 6.09 0.42 -6.60
N CYS A 23 5.28 1.07 -7.45
CA CYS A 23 3.86 0.73 -7.65
C CYS A 23 3.63 -0.78 -7.84
N ALA A 24 4.46 -1.45 -8.66
CA ALA A 24 4.35 -2.88 -8.90
C ALA A 24 4.63 -3.75 -7.66
N GLU A 25 5.52 -3.31 -6.78
CA GLU A 25 5.82 -4.00 -5.52
C GLU A 25 4.67 -3.83 -4.52
N VAL A 26 4.09 -2.63 -4.43
CA VAL A 26 2.92 -2.35 -3.59
C VAL A 26 1.70 -3.13 -4.08
N ASP A 27 1.46 -3.19 -5.39
CA ASP A 27 0.38 -3.97 -5.98
C ASP A 27 0.52 -5.47 -5.68
N ALA A 28 1.74 -6.00 -5.81
CA ALA A 28 2.02 -7.40 -5.50
C ALA A 28 1.80 -7.71 -4.01
N LEU A 29 2.20 -6.79 -3.13
CA LEU A 29 2.00 -6.92 -1.68
C LEU A 29 0.52 -6.84 -1.30
N ALA A 30 -0.22 -5.86 -1.84
CA ALA A 30 -1.65 -5.72 -1.65
C ALA A 30 -2.41 -6.95 -2.16
N GLY A 31 -2.05 -7.46 -3.33
CA GLY A 31 -2.61 -8.71 -3.87
C GLY A 31 -2.39 -9.90 -2.95
N LEU A 32 -1.20 -10.02 -2.34
CA LEU A 32 -0.92 -11.06 -1.36
C LEU A 32 -1.78 -10.90 -0.10
N LEU A 33 -1.92 -9.69 0.44
CA LEU A 33 -2.74 -9.43 1.63
C LEU A 33 -4.22 -9.78 1.40
N ARG A 34 -4.78 -9.40 0.25
CA ARG A 34 -6.14 -9.76 -0.16
C ARG A 34 -6.33 -11.27 -0.27
N ALA A 35 -5.35 -12.00 -0.83
CA ALA A 35 -5.40 -13.46 -0.90
C ALA A 35 -5.45 -14.14 0.48
N PHE A 36 -5.03 -13.44 1.55
CA PHE A 36 -5.11 -13.89 2.94
C PHE A 36 -6.27 -13.26 3.73
N GLY A 37 -7.19 -12.54 3.07
CA GLY A 37 -8.34 -11.88 3.69
C GLY A 37 -7.93 -10.72 4.59
N ARG A 38 -6.95 -9.93 4.16
CA ARG A 38 -6.46 -8.72 4.83
C ARG A 38 -6.70 -7.50 3.94
N ASP A 39 -7.95 -7.29 3.55
CA ASP A 39 -8.32 -6.26 2.57
C ASP A 39 -8.01 -4.85 3.09
N GLU A 40 -8.34 -4.55 4.34
CA GLU A 40 -8.04 -3.26 4.97
C GLU A 40 -6.53 -2.94 4.99
N ALA A 41 -5.69 -3.96 5.24
CA ALA A 41 -4.24 -3.79 5.18
C ALA A 41 -3.77 -3.54 3.74
N ALA A 42 -4.33 -4.26 2.76
CA ALA A 42 -3.99 -4.05 1.36
C ALA A 42 -4.31 -2.63 0.89
N ASP A 43 -5.46 -2.10 1.28
CA ASP A 43 -5.88 -0.74 0.93
C ASP A 43 -5.00 0.31 1.64
N LEU A 44 -4.58 0.03 2.88
CA LEU A 44 -3.62 0.88 3.60
C LEU A 44 -2.28 0.96 2.88
N TRP A 45 -1.73 -0.15 2.40
CA TRP A 45 -0.47 -0.14 1.64
C TRP A 45 -0.55 0.70 0.36
N ILE A 46 -1.68 0.65 -0.35
CA ILE A 46 -1.90 1.47 -1.54
C ILE A 46 -2.02 2.95 -1.15
N ALA A 47 -2.78 3.26 -0.10
CA ALA A 47 -3.00 4.62 0.35
C ALA A 47 -1.71 5.29 0.87
N GLU A 48 -0.90 4.59 1.66
CA GLU A 48 0.37 5.14 2.16
C GLU A 48 1.39 5.32 1.03
N HIS A 49 1.41 4.42 0.05
CA HIS A 49 2.27 4.56 -1.13
C HIS A 49 1.90 5.79 -1.97
N ALA A 50 0.60 6.04 -2.14
CA ALA A 50 0.05 7.18 -2.86
C ALA A 50 0.42 8.56 -2.27
N THR A 51 0.81 8.62 -1.00
CA THR A 51 1.04 9.89 -0.28
C THR A 51 2.34 10.59 -0.70
N ASP A 52 3.34 9.86 -1.22
CA ASP A 52 4.65 10.39 -1.65
C ASP A 52 4.89 10.23 -3.17
N ASP A 53 3.85 9.84 -3.92
CA ASP A 53 3.97 9.58 -5.35
C ASP A 53 3.95 10.90 -6.15
N ASP A 54 4.86 11.02 -7.13
CA ASP A 54 4.96 12.20 -7.99
C ASP A 54 3.64 12.41 -8.76
N GLU A 55 3.24 13.68 -8.99
CA GLU A 55 2.02 14.01 -9.76
C GLU A 55 1.99 13.27 -11.12
N GLY A 56 1.14 12.24 -11.22
CA GLY A 56 0.85 11.53 -12.46
C GLY A 56 1.12 10.02 -12.50
N ASP A 57 1.49 9.38 -11.39
CA ASP A 57 1.54 7.91 -11.30
C ASP A 57 0.18 7.32 -10.84
N ALA A 58 -0.03 6.02 -11.09
CA ALA A 58 -1.30 5.30 -11.00
C ALA A 58 -1.95 5.31 -9.61
N HIS A 59 -1.18 5.61 -8.57
CA HIS A 59 -1.67 5.68 -7.19
C HIS A 59 -1.81 7.11 -6.66
N THR A 60 -1.42 8.15 -7.41
CA THR A 60 -1.72 9.53 -7.01
C THR A 60 -3.23 9.67 -6.80
N LEU A 61 -3.64 10.15 -5.62
CA LEU A 61 -5.02 10.59 -5.41
C LEU A 61 -5.28 11.81 -6.29
N GLU A 62 -5.72 11.58 -7.53
CA GLU A 62 -6.23 12.60 -8.45
C GLU A 62 -7.39 13.34 -7.76
N GLY A 63 -7.07 14.47 -7.13
CA GLY A 63 -8.07 15.42 -6.63
C GLY A 63 -7.96 15.82 -5.17
N THR A 64 -6.92 16.56 -4.81
CA THR A 64 -7.08 17.61 -3.77
C THR A 64 -6.56 18.96 -4.27
N HIS A 65 -7.07 19.41 -5.42
CA HIS A 65 -7.09 20.84 -5.72
C HIS A 65 -8.30 21.48 -5.04
N ARG A 66 -8.07 22.10 -3.87
CA ARG A 66 -8.89 23.22 -3.43
C ARG A 66 -8.09 24.23 -2.61
#